data_AF-E1ZBY4-F1
#
_entry.id   AF-E1ZBY4-F1
#
_cell.length_a   1.000
_cell.length_b   1.000
_cell.length_c   1.000
_cell.angle_alpha   90.00
_cell.angle_beta   90.00
_cell.angle_gamma   90.00
#
_symmetry.space_group_name_H-M   'P 1'
#
loop_
_entity.id
_entity.type
_entity.pdbx_description
1 polymer ?
#
loop_
_entity_poly.entity_id
_entity_poly.type
_entity_poly.pdbx_seq_one_letter_code
_entity_poly.pdbx_strand_id
1 'polypeptide(L)'
;MESGQAADLAIFVCCCALLLGYNIFYFSVASFTFFKRRYIILYAVNRQSRASWVQHLSKDSKEGINAVQTIRNQVLAVSILAATTAPLAAQLINVITDTAKLQQVADFSKSDPISSVALFSPQIKLGIALGILLLAVMAYAQSVRLSVHIGERVCRLRRLPLGYTIRVVASDPTGYTGLSHLSVTLMRRSSLYFAIGLRLFFVFGPLVLWIIGPTTLLVATLLDVAAQFLFDVVPAAACEPEPGEDDKAEAAADASAAAKADAAAVAEHQ
;
A
#
# COMPACT_ATOMS: atom_id res chain seq x y z
N MET A 1 -1.29 34.95 19.72
CA MET A 1 -0.37 34.21 18.84
C MET A 1 0.47 35.24 18.13
N GLU A 2 1.80 35.16 18.26
CA GLU A 2 2.67 35.92 17.37
C GLU A 2 2.44 35.47 15.92
N SER A 3 2.66 36.35 14.95
CA SER A 3 2.43 36.07 13.52
C SER A 3 3.17 34.80 13.04
N GLY A 4 4.36 34.53 13.58
CA GLY A 4 5.13 33.30 13.29
C GLY A 4 4.45 32.03 13.80
N GLN A 5 3.83 32.08 14.98
CA GLN A 5 3.09 30.94 15.53
C GLN A 5 1.84 30.61 14.70
N ALA A 6 1.16 31.62 14.15
CA ALA A 6 0.03 31.40 13.27
C ALA A 6 0.44 30.73 11.95
N ALA A 7 1.57 31.13 11.38
CA ALA A 7 2.11 30.51 10.17
C ALA A 7 2.50 29.04 10.40
N ASP A 8 3.16 28.72 11.52
CA ASP A 8 3.55 27.36 11.87
C ASP A 8 2.34 26.42 12.03
N LEU A 9 1.30 26.90 12.70
CA LEU A 9 0.06 26.13 12.88
C LEU A 9 -0.63 25.91 11.53
N ALA A 10 -0.69 26.94 10.68
CA ALA A 10 -1.29 26.82 9.35
C ALA A 10 -0.53 25.81 8.48
N ILE A 11 0.80 25.87 8.46
CA ILE A 11 1.65 24.92 7.71
C ILE A 11 1.43 23.50 8.23
N PHE A 12 1.43 23.30 9.55
CA PHE A 12 1.19 21.99 10.15
C PHE A 12 -0.19 21.43 9.77
N VAL A 13 -1.25 22.23 9.90
CA VAL A 13 -2.61 21.82 9.55
C VAL A 13 -2.72 21.50 8.05
N CYS A 14 -2.12 22.32 7.18
CA CYS A 14 -2.07 22.06 5.74
C CYS A 14 -1.34 20.75 5.41
N CYS A 15 -0.16 20.50 6.00
CA CYS A 15 0.58 19.25 5.79
C CYS A 15 -0.21 18.03 6.30
N CYS A 16 -0.81 18.12 7.49
CA CYS A 16 -1.66 17.06 8.01
C CYS A 16 -2.88 16.81 7.12
N ALA A 17 -3.54 17.87 6.63
CA ALA A 17 -4.67 17.76 5.72
C ALA A 17 -4.29 17.15 4.38
N LEU A 18 -3.12 17.51 3.83
CA LEU A 18 -2.59 16.92 2.60
C LEU A 18 -2.26 15.43 2.77
N LEU A 19 -1.55 15.06 3.83
CA LEU A 19 -1.19 13.67 4.12
C LEU A 19 -2.43 12.82 4.38
N LEU A 20 -3.34 13.27 5.25
CA LEU A 20 -4.59 12.57 5.53
C LEU A 20 -5.48 12.51 4.30
N GLY A 21 -5.62 13.61 3.57
CA GLY A 21 -6.40 13.70 2.35
C GLY A 21 -5.92 12.73 1.27
N TYR A 22 -4.61 12.67 1.02
CA TYR A 22 -4.01 11.72 0.09
C TYR A 22 -4.23 10.26 0.51
N ASN A 23 -4.00 9.93 1.78
CA ASN A 23 -4.20 8.58 2.29
C ASN A 23 -5.68 8.14 2.24
N ILE A 24 -6.61 9.02 2.62
CA ILE A 24 -8.05 8.76 2.52
C ILE A 24 -8.44 8.60 1.06
N PHE A 25 -7.97 9.46 0.16
CA PHE A 25 -8.21 9.36 -1.27
C PHE A 25 -7.71 8.01 -1.81
N TYR A 26 -6.48 7.61 -1.48
CA TYR A 26 -5.89 6.35 -1.91
C TYR A 26 -6.75 5.12 -1.53
N PHE A 27 -7.21 5.04 -0.28
CA PHE A 27 -8.08 3.93 0.16
C PHE A 27 -9.52 4.06 -0.37
N SER A 28 -10.01 5.28 -0.57
CA SER A 28 -11.38 5.54 -1.03
C SER A 28 -11.55 5.28 -2.53
N VAL A 29 -10.55 5.59 -3.36
CA VAL A 29 -10.59 5.32 -4.81
C VAL A 29 -10.75 3.83 -5.10
N ALA A 30 -10.18 2.95 -4.26
CA ALA A 30 -10.42 1.51 -4.38
C ALA A 30 -11.90 1.13 -4.21
N SER A 31 -12.67 1.95 -3.48
CA SER A 31 -14.09 1.73 -3.19
C SER A 31 -15.01 2.46 -4.17
N PHE A 32 -14.65 3.65 -4.66
CA PHE A 32 -15.50 4.46 -5.55
C PHE A 32 -15.35 4.10 -7.03
N THR A 33 -16.42 3.57 -7.63
CA THR A 33 -16.49 3.14 -9.04
C THR A 33 -16.18 4.26 -10.04
N PHE A 34 -16.51 5.52 -9.73
CA PHE A 34 -16.28 6.66 -10.62
C PHE A 34 -14.78 6.90 -10.90
N PHE A 35 -13.92 6.77 -9.89
CA PHE A 35 -12.48 6.98 -10.03
C PHE A 35 -11.74 5.78 -10.62
N LYS A 36 -12.32 4.57 -10.55
CA LYS A 36 -11.75 3.34 -11.16
C LYS A 36 -11.56 3.46 -12.68
N ARG A 37 -12.32 4.33 -13.35
CA ARG A 37 -12.28 4.49 -14.81
C ARG A 37 -11.11 5.35 -15.31
N ARG A 38 -10.43 6.11 -14.43
CA ARG A 38 -9.36 7.06 -14.83
C ARG A 38 -7.98 6.73 -14.27
N TYR A 39 -7.87 6.00 -13.15
CA TYR A 39 -6.58 5.67 -12.53
C TYR A 39 -6.55 4.21 -12.06
N ILE A 40 -5.53 3.46 -12.47
CA ILE A 40 -5.25 2.12 -11.96
C ILE A 40 -4.33 2.27 -10.75
N ILE A 41 -4.92 2.20 -9.55
CA ILE A 41 -4.16 2.22 -8.29
C ILE A 41 -3.62 0.83 -7.98
N LEU A 42 -2.32 0.74 -7.71
CA LEU A 42 -1.63 -0.52 -7.42
C LEU A 42 -2.27 -1.33 -6.29
N TYR A 43 -2.76 -0.69 -5.23
CA TYR A 43 -3.48 -1.38 -4.16
C TYR A 43 -4.78 -2.06 -4.61
N ALA A 44 -5.59 -1.39 -5.43
CA ALA A 44 -6.86 -1.95 -5.89
C ALA A 44 -6.62 -3.16 -6.80
N VAL A 45 -5.63 -3.08 -7.69
CA VAL A 45 -5.18 -4.19 -8.53
C VAL A 45 -4.66 -5.34 -7.69
N ASN A 46 -3.71 -5.08 -6.78
CA ASN A 46 -3.15 -6.11 -5.91
C ASN A 46 -4.22 -6.81 -5.06
N ARG A 47 -5.20 -6.06 -4.56
CA ARG A 47 -6.33 -6.62 -3.80
C ARG A 47 -7.18 -7.56 -4.65
N GLN A 48 -7.44 -7.20 -5.91
CA GLN A 48 -8.21 -8.02 -6.83
C GLN A 48 -7.41 -9.24 -7.30
N SER A 49 -6.17 -9.05 -7.74
CA SER A 49 -5.28 -10.13 -8.19
C SER A 49 -5.07 -11.18 -7.10
N ARG A 50 -4.87 -10.77 -5.84
CA ARG A 50 -4.75 -11.71 -4.71
C ARG A 50 -6.04 -12.46 -4.42
N ALA A 51 -7.20 -11.84 -4.62
CA ALA A 51 -8.49 -12.51 -4.44
C ALA A 51 -8.72 -13.57 -5.54
N SER A 52 -8.46 -13.21 -6.80
CA SER A 52 -8.53 -14.13 -7.93
C SER A 52 -7.50 -15.26 -7.80
N TRP A 53 -6.29 -14.96 -7.32
CA TRP A 53 -5.25 -15.95 -7.05
C TRP A 53 -5.70 -16.99 -6.00
N VAL A 54 -6.26 -16.55 -4.85
CA VAL A 54 -6.79 -17.48 -3.84
C VAL A 54 -7.92 -18.35 -4.40
N GLN A 55 -8.81 -17.78 -5.22
CA GLN A 55 -9.88 -18.53 -5.88
C GLN A 55 -9.33 -19.56 -6.87
N HIS A 56 -8.30 -19.22 -7.64
CA HIS A 56 -7.67 -20.14 -8.58
C HIS A 56 -7.00 -21.31 -7.85
N LEU A 57 -6.22 -21.01 -6.80
CA LEU A 57 -5.56 -22.01 -5.97
C LEU A 57 -6.54 -22.91 -5.20
N SER A 58 -7.77 -22.45 -4.94
CA SER A 58 -8.80 -23.28 -4.33
C SER A 58 -9.41 -24.32 -5.27
N LYS A 59 -9.19 -24.19 -6.58
CA LYS A 59 -9.70 -25.11 -7.61
C LYS A 59 -8.71 -26.21 -7.99
N ASP A 60 -7.40 -25.92 -7.91
CA ASP A 60 -6.34 -26.89 -8.25
C ASP A 60 -5.44 -27.17 -7.05
N SER A 61 -5.42 -28.43 -6.60
CA SER A 61 -4.62 -28.89 -5.47
C SER A 61 -3.12 -28.93 -5.80
N LYS A 62 -2.75 -29.03 -7.09
CA LYS A 62 -1.35 -29.10 -7.55
C LYS A 62 -0.58 -27.79 -7.31
N GLU A 63 -1.27 -26.66 -7.33
CA GLU A 63 -0.72 -25.33 -7.04
C GLU A 63 -0.46 -25.07 -5.55
N GLY A 64 -0.72 -26.07 -4.69
CA GLY A 64 -0.53 -25.94 -3.26
C GLY A 64 0.92 -25.68 -2.82
N ILE A 65 1.95 -25.97 -3.62
CA ILE A 65 3.35 -25.62 -3.29
C ILE A 65 3.58 -24.13 -3.55
N ASN A 66 3.17 -23.66 -4.73
CA ASN A 66 3.25 -22.26 -5.14
C ASN A 66 2.51 -21.34 -4.14
N ALA A 67 1.36 -21.79 -3.65
CA ALA A 67 0.60 -21.15 -2.57
C ALA A 67 1.44 -20.86 -1.32
N VAL A 68 2.07 -21.91 -0.78
CA VAL A 68 2.86 -21.84 0.45
C VAL A 68 4.09 -20.96 0.25
N GLN A 69 4.76 -21.10 -0.89
CA GLN A 69 5.95 -20.32 -1.22
C GLN A 69 5.61 -18.83 -1.30
N THR A 70 4.50 -18.47 -1.96
CA THR A 70 4.05 -17.08 -2.08
C THR A 70 3.71 -16.49 -0.71
N ILE A 71 2.95 -17.21 0.13
CA ILE A 71 2.60 -16.75 1.48
C ILE A 71 3.85 -16.60 2.35
N ARG A 72 4.80 -17.54 2.31
CA ARG A 72 6.06 -17.46 3.04
C ARG A 72 6.87 -16.24 2.60
N ASN A 73 6.98 -15.99 1.30
CA ASN A 73 7.71 -14.85 0.76
C ASN A 73 7.07 -13.53 1.22
N GLN A 74 5.73 -13.46 1.25
CA GLN A 74 5.04 -12.31 1.81
C GLN A 74 5.30 -12.13 3.31
N VAL A 75 5.15 -13.19 4.11
CA VAL A 75 5.42 -13.14 5.56
C VAL A 75 6.85 -12.69 5.83
N LEU A 76 7.82 -13.18 5.05
CA LEU A 76 9.21 -12.75 5.14
C LEU A 76 9.34 -11.25 4.84
N ALA A 77 8.78 -10.78 3.74
CA ALA A 77 8.85 -9.35 3.37
C ALA A 77 8.23 -8.44 4.43
N VAL A 78 7.05 -8.79 4.96
CA VAL A 78 6.40 -8.00 6.03
C VAL A 78 7.22 -8.05 7.33
N SER A 79 7.78 -9.21 7.67
CA SER A 79 8.63 -9.37 8.86
C SER A 79 9.90 -8.53 8.78
N ILE A 80 10.51 -8.41 7.60
CA ILE A 80 11.69 -7.55 7.40
C ILE A 80 11.31 -6.08 7.65
N LEU A 81 10.20 -5.60 7.09
CA LEU A 81 9.73 -4.22 7.34
C LEU A 81 9.38 -3.98 8.81
N ALA A 82 8.78 -4.96 9.49
CA ALA A 82 8.53 -4.85 10.92
C ALA A 82 9.84 -4.79 11.73
N ALA A 83 10.82 -5.63 11.37
CA ALA A 83 12.13 -5.69 12.01
C ALA A 83 12.98 -4.44 11.75
N THR A 84 12.77 -3.70 10.65
CA THR A 84 13.42 -2.40 10.43
C THR A 84 12.69 -1.27 11.15
N THR A 85 11.35 -1.34 11.25
CA THR A 85 10.53 -0.28 11.86
C THR A 85 10.60 -0.30 13.40
N ALA A 86 10.62 -1.46 14.03
CA ALA A 86 10.62 -1.57 15.49
C ALA A 86 11.87 -0.95 16.17
N PRO A 87 13.10 -1.13 15.66
CA PRO A 87 14.27 -0.44 16.19
C PRO A 87 14.18 1.08 16.07
N LEU A 88 13.58 1.63 15.01
CA LEU A 88 13.37 3.07 14.88
C LEU A 88 12.47 3.62 15.99
N ALA A 89 11.41 2.88 16.34
CA ALA A 89 10.55 3.23 17.47
C ALA A 89 11.32 3.18 18.81
N ALA A 90 12.15 2.16 19.03
CA ALA A 90 12.99 2.05 20.22
C ALA A 90 14.01 3.20 20.32
N GLN A 91 14.59 3.63 19.19
CA GLN A 91 15.50 4.78 19.17
C GLN A 91 14.79 6.09 19.47
N LEU A 92 13.56 6.27 19.01
CA LEU A 92 12.77 7.45 19.36
C LEU A 92 12.46 7.51 20.86
N ILE A 93 12.14 6.37 21.49
CA ILE A 93 11.97 6.27 22.94
C ILE A 93 13.25 6.66 23.68
N ASN A 94 14.41 6.18 23.21
CA ASN A 94 15.72 6.52 23.77
C ASN A 94 16.00 8.04 23.71
N VAL A 95 15.67 8.69 22.59
CA VAL A 95 15.83 10.15 22.44
C VAL A 95 14.85 10.93 23.33
N ILE A 96 13.60 10.47 23.46
CA ILE A 96 12.59 11.14 24.30
C ILE A 96 12.95 11.06 25.80
N THR A 97 13.57 9.96 26.23
CA THR A 97 13.88 9.70 27.65
C THR A 97 15.18 10.36 28.10
N ASP A 98 16.08 10.66 27.18
CA ASP A 98 17.38 11.29 27.45
C ASP A 98 17.30 12.82 27.29
N THR A 99 17.40 13.54 28.41
CA THR A 99 17.29 15.01 28.45
C THR A 99 18.39 15.71 27.65
N ALA A 100 19.59 15.14 27.56
CA ALA A 100 20.69 15.73 26.81
C ALA A 100 20.44 15.63 25.29
N LYS A 101 19.98 14.46 24.82
CA LYS A 101 19.59 14.28 23.41
C LYS A 101 18.38 15.13 23.04
N LEU A 102 17.41 15.24 23.94
CA LEU A 102 16.24 16.07 23.73
C LEU A 102 16.60 17.56 23.60
N GLN A 103 17.58 18.03 24.37
CA GLN A 103 18.09 19.39 24.25
C GLN A 103 18.81 19.64 22.93
N GLN A 104 19.64 18.69 22.48
CA GLN A 104 20.28 18.76 21.15
C GLN A 104 19.24 18.85 20.03
N VAL A 105 18.17 18.05 20.12
CA VAL A 105 17.03 18.10 19.21
C VAL A 105 16.33 19.46 19.25
N ALA A 106 16.16 20.04 20.44
CA ALA A 106 15.59 21.37 20.60
C ALA A 106 16.46 22.48 19.98
N ASP A 107 17.78 22.33 20.03
CA ASP A 107 18.72 23.27 19.43
C ASP A 107 18.70 23.21 17.90
N PHE A 108 18.51 22.03 17.31
CA PHE A 108 18.26 21.90 15.87
C PHE A 108 16.97 22.59 15.41
N SER A 109 15.95 22.67 16.27
CA SER A 109 14.70 23.35 15.94
C SER A 109 14.85 24.88 15.88
N LYS A 110 15.95 25.46 16.36
CA LYS A 110 16.20 26.92 16.35
C LYS A 110 16.83 27.41 15.04
N SER A 111 17.26 26.51 14.17
CA SER A 111 17.91 26.85 12.90
C SER A 111 16.93 27.04 11.73
N ASP A 112 15.61 26.95 11.96
CA ASP A 112 14.62 27.15 10.91
C ASP A 112 14.54 28.64 10.50
N PRO A 113 14.66 28.97 9.20
CA PRO A 113 14.57 30.32 8.69
C PRO A 113 13.21 31.03 8.88
N ILE A 114 12.09 30.31 9.11
CA ILE A 114 10.74 30.90 9.13
C ILE A 114 10.21 31.20 10.53
N SER A 115 10.58 30.42 11.54
CA SER A 115 10.05 30.58 12.90
C SER A 115 11.11 30.30 13.95
N SER A 116 11.46 31.34 14.72
CA SER A 116 12.40 31.24 15.85
C SER A 116 11.74 30.75 17.15
N VAL A 117 10.40 30.67 17.19
CA VAL A 117 9.61 30.29 18.37
C VAL A 117 8.80 29.03 18.07
N ALA A 118 9.36 27.88 18.46
CA ALA A 118 8.69 26.59 18.26
C ALA A 118 7.34 26.51 18.99
N LEU A 119 6.26 26.30 18.23
CA LEU A 119 4.90 26.17 18.74
C LEU A 119 4.65 24.91 19.57
N PHE A 120 5.34 23.82 19.22
CA PHE A 120 5.21 22.52 19.87
C PHE A 120 6.52 22.15 20.57
N SER A 121 6.39 21.69 21.82
CA SER A 121 7.52 21.10 22.55
C SER A 121 8.13 19.95 21.74
N PRO A 122 9.47 19.81 21.69
CA PRO A 122 10.16 18.71 21.00
C PRO A 122 9.64 17.32 21.40
N GLN A 123 9.21 17.18 22.66
CA GLN A 123 8.62 15.94 23.20
C GLN A 123 7.34 15.54 22.47
N ILE A 124 6.47 16.51 22.15
CA ILE A 124 5.19 16.26 21.47
C ILE A 124 5.46 15.85 20.02
N LYS A 125 6.40 16.53 19.34
CA LYS A 125 6.78 16.19 17.96
C LYS A 125 7.27 14.74 17.86
N LEU A 126 8.20 14.37 18.75
CA LEU A 126 8.74 13.01 18.83
C LEU A 126 7.68 11.99 19.27
N GLY A 127 6.78 12.36 20.18
CA GLY A 127 5.68 11.51 20.62
C GLY A 127 4.69 11.16 19.50
N ILE A 128 4.36 12.13 18.64
CA ILE A 128 3.50 11.90 17.47
C ILE A 128 4.18 10.95 16.47
N ALA A 129 5.47 11.18 16.19
CA ALA A 129 6.25 10.32 15.30
C ALA A 129 6.38 8.88 15.87
N LEU A 130 6.57 8.74 17.19
CA LEU A 130 6.59 7.45 17.87
C LEU A 130 5.24 6.74 17.76
N GLY A 131 4.13 7.44 17.99
CA GLY A 131 2.79 6.88 17.89
C GLY A 131 2.51 6.29 16.51
N ILE A 132 2.90 6.99 15.44
CA ILE A 132 2.74 6.51 14.06
C ILE A 132 3.62 5.29 13.76
N LEU A 133 4.87 5.28 14.23
CA LEU A 133 5.74 4.10 14.11
C LEU A 133 5.16 2.88 14.85
N LEU A 134 4.66 3.05 16.07
CA LEU A 134 4.05 1.96 16.82
C LEU A 134 2.80 1.43 16.12
N LEU A 135 1.96 2.31 15.57
CA LEU A 135 0.82 1.91 14.75
C LEU A 135 1.26 1.16 13.49
N ALA A 136 2.35 1.57 12.84
CA ALA A 136 2.92 0.86 11.69
C ALA A 136 3.39 -0.55 12.07
N VAL A 137 4.14 -0.69 13.17
CA VAL A 137 4.58 -2.00 13.70
C VAL A 137 3.38 -2.89 14.04
N MET A 138 2.34 -2.33 14.68
CA MET A 138 1.12 -3.07 14.97
C MET A 138 0.40 -3.52 13.69
N ALA A 139 0.34 -2.67 12.67
CA ALA A 139 -0.24 -3.02 11.38
C ALA A 139 0.54 -4.16 10.70
N TYR A 140 1.88 -4.10 10.69
CA TYR A 140 2.70 -5.20 10.18
C TYR A 140 2.51 -6.50 10.98
N ALA A 141 2.45 -6.42 12.31
CA ALA A 141 2.18 -7.57 13.16
C ALA A 141 0.81 -8.20 12.87
N GLN A 142 -0.24 -7.40 12.64
CA GLN A 142 -1.55 -7.93 12.23
C GLN A 142 -1.52 -8.55 10.84
N SER A 143 -0.78 -7.97 9.89
CA SER A 143 -0.58 -8.56 8.57
C SER A 143 0.08 -9.94 8.65
N VAL A 144 1.17 -10.07 9.41
CA VAL A 144 1.86 -11.36 9.65
C VAL A 144 0.94 -12.35 10.34
N ARG A 145 0.24 -11.93 11.41
CA ARG A 145 -0.70 -12.79 12.13
C ARG A 145 -1.75 -13.38 11.20
N LEU A 146 -2.39 -12.54 10.38
CA LEU A 146 -3.41 -12.99 9.45
C LEU A 146 -2.83 -13.93 8.38
N SER A 147 -1.64 -13.64 7.85
CA SER A 147 -0.95 -14.51 6.89
C SER A 147 -0.58 -15.87 7.47
N VAL A 148 -0.11 -15.92 8.73
CA VAL A 148 0.23 -17.18 9.43
C VAL A 148 -1.04 -17.95 9.82
N HIS A 149 -2.09 -17.26 10.28
CA HIS A 149 -3.34 -17.89 10.69
C HIS A 149 -4.13 -18.52 9.53
N ILE A 150 -3.98 -18.00 8.29
CA ILE A 150 -4.44 -18.70 7.07
C ILE A 150 -3.76 -20.08 6.97
N GLY A 151 -2.54 -20.23 7.48
CA GLY A 151 -1.81 -21.48 7.49
C GLY A 151 -2.19 -22.45 8.61
N GLU A 152 -2.56 -21.97 9.80
CA GLU A 152 -2.73 -22.81 11.00
C GLU A 152 -4.16 -23.28 11.27
N ARG A 153 -5.20 -22.61 10.78
CA ARG A 153 -6.59 -22.86 11.23
C ARG A 153 -7.34 -24.05 10.61
N VAL A 154 -6.67 -25.03 9.99
CA VAL A 154 -7.38 -26.17 9.35
C VAL A 154 -6.93 -27.59 9.74
N CYS A 155 -5.85 -27.81 10.49
CA CYS A 155 -5.49 -29.18 10.88
C CYS A 155 -5.32 -29.39 12.39
N ARG A 156 -6.43 -29.63 13.08
CA ARG A 156 -6.44 -30.33 14.38
C ARG A 156 -6.16 -31.85 14.23
N LEU A 157 -6.06 -32.40 13.02
CA LEU A 157 -5.92 -33.86 12.80
C LEU A 157 -4.62 -34.34 12.13
N ARG A 158 -3.67 -33.47 11.75
CA ARG A 158 -2.35 -33.91 11.29
C ARG A 158 -1.32 -32.81 11.52
N ARG A 159 -0.27 -33.12 12.29
CA ARG A 159 0.85 -32.23 12.61
C ARG A 159 1.61 -31.81 11.33
N LEU A 160 1.23 -30.70 10.69
CA LEU A 160 2.07 -30.10 9.66
C LEU A 160 1.88 -28.57 9.61
N PRO A 161 2.95 -27.77 9.75
CA PRO A 161 2.86 -26.32 9.80
C PRO A 161 2.78 -25.71 8.39
N LEU A 162 2.14 -24.54 8.31
CA LEU A 162 2.08 -23.61 7.18
C LEU A 162 1.35 -24.08 5.90
N GLY A 163 0.11 -23.59 5.73
CA GLY A 163 -0.49 -23.32 4.41
C GLY A 163 -1.56 -24.30 3.91
N TYR A 164 -2.21 -25.03 4.81
CA TYR A 164 -3.11 -26.14 4.43
C TYR A 164 -4.57 -25.75 4.17
N THR A 165 -5.05 -24.55 4.50
CA THR A 165 -6.43 -24.13 4.16
C THR A 165 -6.70 -24.26 2.66
N ILE A 166 -5.77 -23.78 1.83
CA ILE A 166 -5.90 -23.80 0.38
C ILE A 166 -5.84 -25.24 -0.17
N ARG A 167 -4.92 -26.06 0.33
CA ARG A 167 -4.80 -27.46 -0.11
C ARG A 167 -5.98 -28.33 0.32
N VAL A 168 -6.51 -28.13 1.52
CA VAL A 168 -7.68 -28.86 2.04
C VAL A 168 -8.95 -28.45 1.30
N VAL A 169 -9.12 -27.16 0.99
CA VAL A 169 -10.23 -26.69 0.12
C VAL A 169 -10.09 -27.28 -1.29
N ALA A 170 -8.87 -27.36 -1.84
CA ALA A 170 -8.66 -27.93 -3.16
C ALA A 170 -8.82 -29.46 -3.22
N SER A 171 -8.72 -30.18 -2.09
CA SER A 171 -8.97 -31.62 -2.02
C SER A 171 -10.46 -31.98 -2.00
N ASP A 172 -11.32 -31.12 -1.46
CA ASP A 172 -12.79 -31.24 -1.56
C ASP A 172 -13.42 -29.84 -1.71
N PRO A 173 -13.63 -29.39 -2.96
CA PRO A 173 -14.18 -28.07 -3.25
C PRO A 173 -15.63 -27.90 -2.77
N THR A 174 -16.38 -29.01 -2.66
CA THR A 174 -17.81 -29.01 -2.37
C THR A 174 -18.13 -28.99 -0.88
N GLY A 175 -17.30 -29.63 -0.04
CA GLY A 175 -17.48 -29.66 1.42
C GLY A 175 -17.03 -28.38 2.15
N TYR A 176 -16.15 -27.57 1.55
CA TYR A 176 -15.46 -26.47 2.24
C TYR A 176 -15.63 -25.08 1.59
N THR A 177 -16.73 -24.85 0.87
CA THR A 177 -17.03 -23.56 0.21
C THR A 177 -16.95 -22.36 1.17
N GLY A 178 -17.43 -22.48 2.41
CA GLY A 178 -17.32 -21.43 3.43
C GLY A 178 -15.86 -21.09 3.83
N LEU A 179 -14.97 -22.08 3.76
CA LEU A 179 -13.55 -21.95 4.10
C LEU A 179 -12.78 -21.22 2.98
N SER A 180 -13.20 -21.39 1.72
CA SER A 180 -12.65 -20.67 0.57
C SER A 180 -12.90 -19.15 0.68
N HIS A 181 -14.13 -18.76 1.05
CA HIS A 181 -14.52 -17.36 1.21
C HIS A 181 -13.81 -16.70 2.40
N LEU A 182 -13.60 -17.46 3.48
CA LEU A 182 -12.82 -17.03 4.63
C LEU A 182 -11.36 -16.75 4.24
N SER A 183 -10.72 -17.65 3.48
CA SER A 183 -9.34 -17.49 3.01
C SER A 183 -9.16 -16.24 2.15
N VAL A 184 -10.09 -15.96 1.22
CA VAL A 184 -10.09 -14.72 0.43
C VAL A 184 -10.22 -13.48 1.33
N THR A 185 -11.10 -13.53 2.33
CA THR A 185 -11.33 -12.41 3.25
C THR A 185 -10.10 -12.14 4.12
N LEU A 186 -9.47 -13.18 4.66
CA LEU A 186 -8.25 -13.08 5.46
C LEU A 186 -7.09 -12.52 4.64
N MET A 187 -6.92 -12.99 3.40
CA MET A 187 -5.85 -12.51 2.51
C MET A 187 -6.04 -11.03 2.13
N ARG A 188 -7.29 -10.62 1.86
CA ARG A 188 -7.64 -9.21 1.63
C ARG A 188 -7.35 -8.35 2.87
N ARG A 189 -7.68 -8.83 4.07
CA ARG A 189 -7.40 -8.12 5.32
C ARG A 189 -5.89 -8.03 5.62
N SER A 190 -5.15 -9.12 5.46
CA SER A 190 -3.68 -9.13 5.59
C SER A 190 -3.05 -8.07 4.67
N SER A 191 -3.45 -8.05 3.40
CA SER A 191 -2.96 -7.09 2.41
C SER A 191 -3.34 -5.64 2.75
N LEU A 192 -4.50 -5.41 3.38
CA LEU A 192 -4.90 -4.10 3.88
C LEU A 192 -3.99 -3.64 5.03
N TYR A 193 -3.73 -4.49 6.03
CA TYR A 193 -2.85 -4.13 7.15
C TYR A 193 -1.41 -3.88 6.69
N PHE A 194 -0.92 -4.65 5.71
CA PHE A 194 0.37 -4.38 5.07
C PHE A 194 0.40 -2.99 4.43
N ALA A 195 -0.62 -2.64 3.63
CA ALA A 195 -0.69 -1.33 2.99
C ALA A 195 -0.79 -0.18 4.01
N ILE A 196 -1.56 -0.36 5.08
CA ILE A 196 -1.65 0.63 6.17
C ILE A 196 -0.29 0.82 6.85
N GLY A 197 0.40 -0.28 7.19
CA GLY A 197 1.73 -0.22 7.79
C GLY A 197 2.74 0.50 6.90
N LEU A 198 2.73 0.21 5.61
CA LEU A 198 3.61 0.84 4.62
C LEU A 198 3.34 2.35 4.50
N ARG A 199 2.08 2.78 4.50
CA ARG A 199 1.72 4.20 4.48
C ARG A 199 2.14 4.94 5.74
N LEU A 200 1.89 4.36 6.91
CA LEU A 200 2.32 4.93 8.18
C LEU A 200 3.85 5.05 8.24
N PHE A 201 4.57 4.08 7.67
CA PHE A 201 6.03 4.13 7.56
C PHE A 201 6.51 5.27 6.66
N PHE A 202 5.85 5.56 5.54
CA PHE A 202 6.21 6.71 4.70
C PHE A 202 5.88 8.05 5.37
N VAL A 203 4.72 8.15 6.05
CA VAL A 203 4.32 9.35 6.82
C VAL A 203 5.31 9.66 7.95
N PHE A 204 5.99 8.65 8.50
CA PHE A 204 7.05 8.86 9.48
C PHE A 204 8.22 9.70 8.94
N GLY A 205 8.57 9.58 7.64
CA GLY A 205 9.67 10.34 7.02
C GLY A 205 9.52 11.87 7.17
N PRO A 206 8.41 12.46 6.69
CA PRO A 206 8.12 13.88 6.89
C PRO A 206 8.07 14.31 8.36
N LEU A 207 7.59 13.43 9.25
CA LEU A 207 7.51 13.73 10.69
C LEU A 207 8.86 13.77 11.39
N VAL A 208 9.85 12.99 10.94
CA VAL A 208 11.23 13.13 11.43
C VAL A 208 11.82 14.45 10.97
N LEU A 209 11.57 14.85 9.72
CA LEU A 209 12.07 16.13 9.19
C LEU A 209 11.37 17.35 9.84
N TRP A 210 10.20 17.17 10.43
CA TRP A 210 9.52 18.19 11.25
C TRP A 210 10.26 18.55 12.54
N ILE A 211 11.20 17.70 12.97
CA ILE A 211 12.06 17.99 14.13
C ILE A 211 12.91 19.24 13.86
N ILE A 212 13.41 19.40 12.63
CA ILE A 212 14.23 20.55 12.21
C ILE A 212 13.35 21.80 12.14
N GLY A 213 12.15 21.69 11.59
CA GLY A 213 11.16 22.76 11.66
C GLY A 213 9.95 22.59 10.73
N PRO A 214 9.01 23.57 10.73
CA PRO A 214 7.83 23.55 9.86
C PRO A 214 8.16 23.65 8.37
N THR A 215 9.24 24.34 8.00
CA THR A 215 9.64 24.50 6.58
C THR A 215 10.06 23.17 5.97
N THR A 216 10.89 22.42 6.70
CA THR A 216 11.35 21.09 6.28
C THR A 216 10.21 20.08 6.26
N LEU A 217 9.21 20.20 7.15
CA LEU A 217 7.99 19.39 7.10
C LEU A 217 7.21 19.62 5.79
N LEU A 218 7.05 20.87 5.35
CA LEU A 218 6.33 21.18 4.11
C LEU A 218 7.03 20.58 2.90
N VAL A 219 8.34 20.80 2.76
CA VAL A 219 9.13 20.26 1.66
C VAL A 219 9.09 18.73 1.66
N ALA A 220 9.28 18.11 2.82
CA ALA A 220 9.22 16.65 2.95
C ALA A 220 7.85 16.08 2.59
N THR A 221 6.77 16.76 3.00
CA THR A 221 5.39 16.35 2.69
C THR A 221 5.11 16.42 1.19
N LEU A 222 5.54 17.48 0.51
CA LEU A 222 5.37 17.62 -0.94
C LEU A 222 6.16 16.54 -1.70
N LEU A 223 7.40 16.27 -1.28
CA LEU A 223 8.23 15.22 -1.88
C LEU A 223 7.66 13.82 -1.64
N ASP A 224 7.18 13.52 -0.43
CA ASP A 224 6.56 12.22 -0.11
C ASP A 224 5.28 12.01 -0.93
N VAL A 225 4.40 13.01 -0.97
CA VAL A 225 3.15 12.93 -1.78
C VAL A 225 3.46 12.78 -3.27
N ALA A 226 4.43 13.52 -3.80
CA ALA A 226 4.82 13.41 -5.21
C ALA A 226 5.42 12.03 -5.54
N ALA A 227 6.32 11.53 -4.69
CA ALA A 227 6.91 10.20 -4.85
C ALA A 227 5.84 9.11 -4.77
N GLN A 228 4.96 9.18 -3.77
CA GLN A 228 3.86 8.22 -3.61
C GLN A 228 2.92 8.25 -4.81
N PHE A 229 2.54 9.44 -5.30
CA PHE A 229 1.70 9.56 -6.48
C PHE A 229 2.34 8.89 -7.71
N LEU A 230 3.65 9.09 -7.92
CA LEU A 230 4.38 8.48 -9.03
C LEU A 230 4.43 6.95 -8.93
N PHE A 231 4.64 6.40 -7.72
CA PHE A 231 4.73 4.95 -7.54
C PHE A 231 3.36 4.25 -7.47
N ASP A 232 2.31 4.97 -7.08
CA ASP A 232 0.97 4.40 -6.89
C ASP A 232 0.13 4.41 -8.17
N VAL A 233 0.38 5.36 -9.07
CA VAL A 233 -0.37 5.55 -10.32
C VAL A 233 0.32 4.79 -11.44
N VAL A 234 -0.29 3.68 -11.85
CA VAL A 234 0.10 2.98 -13.07
C VAL A 234 -0.82 3.46 -14.21
N PRO A 235 -0.27 3.99 -15.33
CA PRO A 235 -1.07 4.37 -16.48
C PRO A 235 -1.86 3.17 -17.00
N ALA A 236 -3.16 3.35 -17.24
CA ALA A 236 -4.05 2.26 -17.67
C ALA A 236 -3.60 1.59 -18.97
N ALA A 237 -2.93 2.33 -19.86
CA ALA A 237 -2.36 1.84 -21.11
C ALA A 237 -1.32 0.73 -20.92
N ALA A 238 -0.64 0.65 -19.76
CA ALA A 238 0.32 -0.42 -19.49
C ALA A 238 -0.34 -1.75 -19.10
N CYS A 239 -1.66 -1.75 -18.88
CA CYS A 239 -2.44 -2.92 -18.46
C CYS A 239 -3.36 -3.45 -19.57
N GLU A 240 -3.42 -2.78 -20.72
CA GLU A 240 -4.04 -3.35 -21.91
C GLU A 240 -3.11 -4.46 -22.42
N PRO A 241 -3.64 -5.67 -22.68
CA PRO A 241 -2.85 -6.66 -23.41
C PRO A 241 -2.43 -6.01 -24.73
N GLU A 242 -1.13 -6.02 -25.04
CA GLU A 242 -0.67 -5.77 -26.41
C GLU A 242 -1.60 -6.57 -27.32
N PRO A 243 -2.31 -5.94 -28.29
CA PRO A 243 -3.19 -6.68 -29.17
C PRO A 243 -2.34 -7.78 -29.78
N GLY A 244 -2.79 -9.03 -29.60
CA GLY A 244 -2.05 -10.19 -30.06
C GLY A 244 -1.69 -10.00 -31.53
N GLU A 245 -0.60 -10.58 -31.97
CA GLU A 245 -0.22 -10.55 -33.40
C GLU A 245 -1.39 -11.04 -34.29
N ASP A 246 -2.24 -11.90 -33.73
CA ASP A 246 -3.49 -12.39 -34.29
C ASP A 246 -4.60 -11.32 -34.38
N ASP A 247 -4.79 -10.48 -33.34
CA ASP A 247 -5.77 -9.37 -33.34
C ASP A 247 -5.34 -8.24 -34.30
N LYS A 248 -4.03 -8.01 -34.44
CA LYS A 248 -3.47 -7.05 -35.43
C LYS A 248 -3.63 -7.57 -36.85
N ALA A 249 -3.50 -8.89 -37.06
CA ALA A 249 -3.74 -9.52 -38.35
C ALA A 249 -5.22 -9.53 -38.73
N GLU A 250 -6.12 -9.78 -37.77
CA GLU A 250 -7.58 -9.74 -37.97
C GLU A 250 -8.06 -8.31 -38.26
N ALA A 251 -7.58 -7.31 -37.50
CA ALA A 251 -7.87 -5.90 -37.76
C ALA A 251 -7.31 -5.39 -39.10
N ALA A 252 -6.14 -5.87 -39.53
CA ALA A 252 -5.57 -5.56 -40.84
C ALA A 252 -6.32 -6.26 -41.99
N ALA A 253 -6.81 -7.48 -41.76
CA ALA A 253 -7.64 -8.21 -42.72
C ALA A 253 -9.01 -7.54 -42.89
N ASP A 254 -9.64 -7.09 -41.81
CA ASP A 254 -10.91 -6.37 -41.83
C ASP A 254 -10.78 -4.99 -42.50
N ALA A 255 -9.68 -4.27 -42.25
CA ALA A 255 -9.39 -3.01 -42.93
C ALA A 255 -9.14 -3.20 -44.45
N SER A 256 -8.47 -4.28 -44.83
CA SER A 256 -8.25 -4.66 -46.24
C SER A 256 -9.54 -5.09 -46.94
N ALA A 257 -10.43 -5.80 -46.23
CA ALA A 257 -11.74 -6.20 -46.74
C ALA A 257 -12.67 -4.98 -46.95
N ALA A 258 -12.68 -4.04 -46.01
CA ALA A 258 -13.43 -2.79 -46.13
C ALA A 258 -12.94 -1.94 -47.31
N ALA A 259 -11.63 -1.81 -47.51
CA ALA A 259 -11.06 -1.07 -48.64
C ALA A 259 -11.39 -1.71 -50.01
N LYS A 260 -11.46 -3.05 -50.08
CA LYS A 260 -11.88 -3.76 -51.31
C LYS A 260 -13.37 -3.63 -51.59
N ALA A 261 -14.21 -3.60 -50.56
CA ALA A 261 -15.65 -3.38 -50.71
C ALA A 261 -15.95 -1.96 -51.23
N ASP A 262 -15.22 -0.95 -50.73
CA ASP A 262 -15.34 0.43 -51.20
C ASP A 262 -14.87 0.57 -52.66
N ALA A 263 -13.77 -0.09 -53.03
CA ALA A 263 -13.28 -0.09 -54.42
C ALA A 263 -14.25 -0.80 -55.39
N ALA A 264 -14.94 -1.85 -54.94
CA ALA A 264 -15.95 -2.55 -55.75
C ALA A 264 -17.22 -1.71 -55.93
N ALA A 265 -17.66 -1.00 -54.90
CA ALA A 265 -18.82 -0.10 -54.98
C ALA A 265 -18.59 1.09 -55.92
N VAL A 266 -17.35 1.57 -56.04
CA VAL A 266 -16.98 2.64 -56.98
C VAL A 266 -16.95 2.14 -58.44
N ALA A 267 -16.66 0.86 -58.67
CA ALA A 267 -16.63 0.26 -60.01
C ALA A 267 -18.03 -0.09 -60.56
N GLU A 268 -19.04 -0.27 -59.70
CA GLU A 268 -20.42 -0.59 -60.10
C GLU A 268 -21.25 0.64 -60.51
N HIS A 269 -20.70 1.85 -60.30
CA HIS A 269 -21.32 3.14 -60.62
C HIS A 269 -20.72 3.84 -61.86
N GLN A 270 -19.83 3.18 -62.61
CA GLN A 270 -19.34 3.60 -63.94
C GLN A 270 -19.90 2.71 -65.04
#